data_AF-A0A872YP02-F1
#
_entry.id   AF-A0A872YP02-F1
#
_cell.length_a   1.000
_cell.length_b   1.000
_cell.length_c   1.000
_cell.angle_alpha   90.00
_cell.angle_beta   90.00
_cell.angle_gamma   90.00
#
_symmetry.space_group_name_H-M   'P 1'
#
loop_
_entity.id
_entity.type
_entity.pdbx_description
1 polymer ?
#
loop_
_entity_poly.entity_id
_entity_poly.type
_entity_poly.pdbx_seq_one_letter_code
_entity_poly.pdbx_strand_id
1 'polypeptide(L)'
;MQRIITNNWIKTCWIQSLALAISISFGELNCLSVSHAYPIFAQQNYENPREATGRIVCANCHLAKKPVDIEAPQSVLPDSVFEAVVKIPYDM
;
A
#
# COMPACT_ATOMS: atom_id res chain seq x y z
N MET A 1 22.49 -23.76 48.18
CA MET A 1 21.92 -24.44 46.99
C MET A 1 20.63 -23.75 46.50
N GLN A 2 19.66 -23.46 47.38
CA GLN A 2 18.38 -22.81 47.01
C GLN A 2 18.52 -21.40 46.38
N ARG A 3 19.43 -20.54 46.85
CA ARG A 3 19.67 -19.18 46.31
C ARG A 3 20.20 -19.12 44.86
N ILE A 4 20.90 -20.16 44.40
CA ILE A 4 21.43 -20.24 43.02
C ILE A 4 20.30 -20.64 42.06
N ILE A 5 19.43 -21.56 42.51
CA ILE A 5 18.27 -22.02 41.75
C ILE A 5 17.27 -20.88 41.57
N THR A 6 17.00 -20.07 42.60
CA THR A 6 16.12 -18.90 42.50
C THR A 6 16.67 -17.84 41.54
N ASN A 7 17.97 -17.56 41.58
CA ASN A 7 18.59 -16.57 40.69
C ASN A 7 18.62 -17.03 39.23
N ASN A 8 18.85 -18.32 38.95
CA ASN A 8 18.77 -18.85 37.60
C ASN A 8 17.33 -18.86 37.07
N TRP A 9 16.35 -19.21 37.90
CA TRP A 9 14.94 -19.21 37.50
C TRP A 9 14.43 -17.79 37.19
N ILE A 10 14.83 -16.82 38.02
CA ILE A 10 14.56 -15.40 37.78
C ILE A 10 15.18 -14.97 36.46
N LYS A 11 16.48 -15.25 36.22
CA LYS A 11 17.16 -14.90 34.96
C LYS A 11 16.52 -15.54 33.73
N THR A 12 16.11 -16.81 33.81
CA THR A 12 15.42 -17.50 32.71
C THR A 12 14.05 -16.88 32.45
N CYS A 13 13.29 -16.52 33.49
CA CYS A 13 12.05 -15.75 33.32
C CYS A 13 12.32 -14.39 32.65
N TRP A 14 13.32 -13.62 33.08
CA TRP A 14 13.66 -12.34 32.44
C TRP A 14 14.00 -12.51 30.96
N ILE A 15 14.79 -13.53 30.61
CA ILE A 15 15.18 -13.83 29.22
C ILE A 15 13.95 -14.26 28.40
N GLN A 16 13.07 -15.09 28.95
CA GLN A 16 11.84 -15.54 28.27
C GLN A 16 10.84 -14.39 28.07
N SER A 17 10.67 -13.53 29.07
CA SER A 17 9.82 -12.33 28.97
C SER A 17 10.32 -11.35 27.93
N LEU A 18 11.65 -11.13 27.87
CA LEU A 18 12.28 -10.26 26.89
C LEU A 18 12.15 -10.81 25.47
N ALA A 19 12.36 -12.12 25.29
CA ALA A 19 12.18 -12.78 23.99
C ALA A 19 10.72 -12.72 23.51
N LEU A 20 9.75 -12.86 24.41
CA LEU A 20 8.33 -12.74 24.10
C LEU A 20 7.96 -11.31 23.71
N ALA A 21 8.46 -10.30 24.43
CA ALA A 21 8.24 -8.89 24.10
C ALA A 21 8.81 -8.53 22.71
N ILE A 22 10.03 -8.99 22.40
CA ILE A 22 10.67 -8.76 21.08
C ILE A 22 9.85 -9.40 19.95
N SER A 23 9.29 -10.59 20.19
CA SER A 23 8.48 -11.31 19.19
C SER A 23 7.14 -10.62 18.93
N ILE A 24 6.50 -10.06 19.97
CA ILE A 24 5.24 -9.31 19.85
C ILE A 24 5.46 -7.99 19.09
N SER A 25 6.52 -7.24 19.42
CA SER A 25 6.86 -5.99 18.73
C SER A 25 7.19 -6.17 17.24
N PHE A 26 7.64 -7.36 16.83
CA PHE A 26 7.91 -7.68 15.43
C PHE A 26 6.63 -8.01 14.62
N GLY A 27 5.56 -8.46 15.31
CA GLY A 27 4.28 -8.78 14.68
C GLY A 27 3.53 -7.57 14.12
N GLU A 28 3.61 -6.43 14.80
CA GLU A 28 2.91 -5.18 14.42
C GLU A 28 3.50 -4.50 13.17
N LEU A 29 4.77 -4.77 12.85
CA LEU A 29 5.46 -4.20 11.69
C LEU A 29 5.06 -4.81 10.34
N ASN A 30 4.28 -5.91 10.33
CA ASN A 30 3.87 -6.62 9.12
C ASN A 30 2.43 -6.29 8.68
N CYS A 31 1.78 -5.32 9.31
CA CYS A 31 0.43 -4.92 8.92
C CYS A 31 0.49 -4.01 7.68
N LEU A 32 0.25 -4.60 6.51
CA LEU A 32 0.05 -3.86 5.26
C LEU A 32 -1.18 -2.95 5.41
N SER A 33 -0.94 -1.66 5.62
CA SER A 33 -2.02 -0.68 5.67
C SER A 33 -2.61 -0.49 4.29
N VAL A 34 -3.95 -0.53 4.23
CA VAL A 34 -4.68 -0.24 3.00
C VAL A 34 -4.52 1.25 2.71
N SER A 35 -3.95 1.61 1.56
CA SER A 35 -3.80 3.01 1.18
C SER A 35 -5.17 3.57 0.77
N HIS A 36 -5.75 4.46 1.58
CA HIS A 36 -6.89 5.28 1.16
C HIS A 36 -6.37 6.40 0.27
N ALA A 37 -6.46 6.21 -1.04
CA ALA A 37 -6.11 7.24 -2.01
C ALA A 37 -7.27 7.44 -3.00
N TYR A 38 -7.56 8.71 -3.27
CA TYR A 38 -8.70 9.16 -4.06
C TYR A 38 -8.24 10.23 -5.07
N PRO A 39 -8.97 10.44 -6.18
CA PRO A 39 -8.62 11.45 -7.17
C PRO A 39 -8.45 12.87 -6.59
N ILE A 40 -9.20 13.23 -5.54
CA ILE A 40 -9.10 14.54 -4.89
C ILE A 40 -7.69 14.81 -4.32
N PHE A 41 -6.98 13.78 -3.86
CA PHE A 41 -5.61 13.94 -3.37
C PHE A 41 -4.64 14.23 -4.50
N ALA A 42 -4.89 13.70 -5.71
CA ALA A 42 -4.09 14.08 -6.88
C ALA A 42 -4.35 15.54 -7.26
N GLN A 43 -5.61 15.98 -7.27
CA GLN A 43 -6.00 17.35 -7.60
C GLN A 43 -5.43 18.39 -6.62
N GLN A 44 -5.34 18.05 -5.32
CA GLN A 44 -4.84 18.95 -4.29
C GLN A 44 -3.32 19.06 -4.26
N ASN A 45 -2.60 17.99 -4.62
CA ASN A 45 -1.15 17.90 -4.43
C ASN A 45 -0.34 18.08 -5.72
N TYR A 46 -0.98 18.02 -6.90
CA TYR A 46 -0.28 18.10 -8.18
C TYR A 46 -1.02 19.03 -9.14
N GLU A 47 -0.31 20.02 -9.68
CA GLU A 47 -0.84 20.92 -10.72
C GLU A 47 -1.14 20.15 -12.02
N ASN A 48 -0.28 19.20 -12.38
CA ASN A 48 -0.47 18.34 -13.54
C ASN A 48 -0.52 16.86 -13.11
N PRO A 49 -1.58 16.12 -13.44
CA PRO A 49 -1.71 14.70 -13.05
C PRO A 49 -0.75 13.76 -13.81
N ARG A 50 -0.06 14.24 -14.86
CA ARG A 50 0.88 13.47 -15.68
C ARG A 50 2.28 14.07 -15.61
N GLU A 51 3.22 13.28 -15.12
CA GLU A 51 4.64 13.64 -15.03
C GLU A 51 5.30 13.68 -16.43
N ALA A 52 6.46 14.33 -16.55
CA ALA A 52 7.22 14.41 -17.81
C ALA A 52 7.64 13.02 -18.35
N THR A 53 7.76 12.03 -17.48
CA THR A 53 8.01 10.62 -17.83
C THR A 53 6.80 9.92 -18.46
N GLY A 54 5.62 10.55 -18.38
CA GLY A 54 4.33 9.97 -18.75
C GLY A 54 3.66 9.17 -17.62
N ARG A 55 4.28 9.06 -16.44
CA ARG A 55 3.69 8.42 -15.25
C ARG A 55 2.57 9.29 -14.68
N ILE A 56 1.51 8.63 -14.19
CA ILE A 56 0.38 9.30 -13.52
C ILE A 56 0.63 9.34 -12.01
N VAL A 57 0.36 10.49 -11.39
CA VAL A 57 0.68 10.78 -9.98
C VAL A 57 -0.03 9.85 -8.97
N CYS A 58 -1.13 9.20 -9.37
CA CYS A 58 -1.81 8.18 -8.58
C CYS A 58 -0.86 7.04 -8.15
N ALA A 59 0.17 6.76 -8.96
CA ALA A 59 1.18 5.73 -8.69
C ALA A 59 2.16 6.11 -7.56
N ASN A 60 2.11 7.34 -7.03
CA ASN A 60 2.90 7.75 -5.87
C ASN A 60 2.28 7.24 -4.55
N CYS A 61 0.98 6.94 -4.54
CA CYS A 61 0.29 6.31 -3.41
C CYS A 61 -0.11 4.85 -3.70
N HIS A 62 -0.64 4.56 -4.89
CA HIS A 62 -0.99 3.20 -5.31
C HIS A 62 0.23 2.50 -5.91
N LEU A 63 1.03 1.88 -5.05
CA LEU A 63 2.31 1.27 -5.41
C LEU A 63 2.16 -0.02 -6.23
N ALA A 64 1.02 -0.71 -6.10
CA ALA A 64 0.72 -1.93 -6.85
C ALA A 64 0.31 -1.60 -8.29
N LYS A 65 0.85 -2.36 -9.25
CA LYS A 65 0.51 -2.24 -10.67
C LYS A 65 -0.53 -3.28 -11.06
N LYS A 66 -1.63 -2.83 -11.67
CA LYS A 66 -2.60 -3.67 -12.37
C LYS A 66 -2.80 -3.12 -13.80
N PRO A 67 -3.07 -3.98 -14.79
CA PRO A 67 -3.38 -3.52 -16.15
C PRO A 67 -4.72 -2.77 -16.17
N VAL A 68 -4.83 -1.82 -17.07
CA VAL A 68 -6.04 -1.04 -17.36
C VAL A 68 -6.11 -0.90 -18.88
N ASP A 69 -7.29 -1.11 -19.45
CA ASP A 69 -7.51 -1.02 -20.90
C ASP A 69 -8.43 0.16 -21.23
N ILE A 70 -8.19 0.77 -22.38
CA ILE A 70 -9.02 1.86 -22.93
C ILE A 70 -9.37 1.57 -24.38
N GLU A 71 -10.66 1.66 -24.70
CA GLU A 71 -11.19 1.49 -26.05
C GLU A 71 -11.86 2.79 -26.48
N ALA A 72 -11.47 3.31 -27.63
CA ALA A 72 -12.03 4.51 -28.24
C ALA A 72 -12.11 4.30 -29.76
N PRO A 73 -13.04 4.98 -30.46
CA PRO A 73 -13.11 4.92 -31.91
C PRO A 73 -11.80 5.43 -32.54
N GLN A 74 -11.42 4.83 -33.67
CA GLN A 74 -10.20 5.19 -34.40
C GLN A 74 -10.17 6.67 -34.81
N SER A 75 -11.32 7.24 -35.16
CA SER A 75 -11.46 8.64 -35.56
C SER A 75 -12.85 9.15 -35.21
N VAL A 76 -12.95 10.46 -34.95
CA VAL A 76 -14.20 11.16 -34.62
C VAL A 76 -14.34 12.40 -35.47
N LEU A 77 -15.58 12.81 -35.73
CA LEU A 77 -15.85 14.08 -36.41
C LEU A 77 -15.74 15.24 -35.40
N PRO A 78 -15.39 16.46 -35.86
CA PRO A 78 -15.47 17.65 -35.02
C PRO A 78 -16.89 17.83 -34.47
N ASP A 79 -16.99 18.28 -33.22
CA ASP A 79 -18.26 18.55 -32.53
C ASP A 79 -19.22 17.34 -32.47
N SER A 80 -18.66 16.12 -32.38
CA SER A 80 -19.42 14.88 -32.18
C SER A 80 -19.14 14.25 -30.83
N VAL A 81 -20.18 13.68 -30.21
CA VAL A 81 -20.06 12.91 -28.95
C VAL A 81 -19.65 11.49 -29.30
N PHE A 82 -18.61 10.99 -28.64
CA PHE A 82 -18.16 9.61 -28.75
C PHE A 82 -17.90 9.00 -27.37
N GLU A 83 -17.84 7.69 -27.31
CA GLU A 83 -17.59 6.94 -26.09
C GLU A 83 -16.13 6.48 -26.00
N ALA A 84 -15.54 6.65 -24.83
CA ALA A 84 -14.27 6.04 -24.46
C ALA A 84 -14.51 5.10 -23.28
N VAL A 85 -14.38 3.80 -23.51
CA VAL A 85 -14.63 2.76 -22.51
C VAL A 85 -13.34 2.47 -21.77
N VAL A 86 -13.36 2.59 -20.44
CA VAL A 86 -12.22 2.28 -19.57
C VAL A 86 -12.53 1.02 -18.78
N LYS A 87 -11.67 0.00 -18.90
CA LYS A 87 -11.81 -1.29 -18.22
C LYS A 87 -10.74 -1.43 -17.14
N ILE A 88 -11.18 -1.62 -15.89
CA ILE A 88 -10.31 -1.79 -14.72
C ILE A 88 -10.56 -3.19 -14.11
N PRO A 89 -9.85 -4.24 -14.56
CA PRO A 89 -10.10 -5.60 -14.11
C PRO A 89 -9.65 -5.82 -12.66
N TYR A 90 -10.50 -6.48 -11.88
CA TYR A 90 -10.19 -7.01 -10.56
C TYR A 90 -11.00 -8.29 -10.29
N ASP A 91 -10.51 -9.12 -9.37
CA ASP A 91 -11.22 -10.31 -8.90
C ASP A 91 -12.29 -9.89 -7.88
N MET A 92 -13.51 -10.44 -8.00
CA MET A 92 -14.67 -10.04 -7.19
C MET A 92 -14.77 -10.82 -5.88
#